data_AF-A0A2P6NPP3-F1
#
_entry.id   AF-A0A2P6NPP3-F1
#
_cell.length_a   1.000
_cell.length_b   1.000
_cell.length_c   1.000
_cell.angle_alpha   90.00
_cell.angle_beta   90.00
_cell.angle_gamma   90.00
#
_symmetry.space_group_name_H-M   'P 1'
#
loop_
_entity.id
_entity.type
_entity.pdbx_description
1 polymer ?
#
loop_
_entity_poly.entity_id
_entity_poly.type
_entity_poly.pdbx_seq_one_letter_code
_entity_poly.pdbx_strand_id
1 'polypeptide(L)'
;MSLHVISLRDSDNFFRSASSDTLSTLGRVVIIFHHNGEHTLYNTDWGTIMKDTSSLMTFHVDEHSRMLIERPPRSFPLILSYLETGHLDTTALTEQQKMILMEDVEFFGMRRLEKMLSERSEFYSVKARLSQ
;
A
#
# COMPACT_ATOMS: atom_id res chain seq x y z
N MET A 1 16.29 18.14 0.55
CA MET A 1 15.42 17.37 -0.35
C MET A 1 16.01 15.97 -0.43
N SER A 2 15.31 14.96 0.10
CA SER A 2 15.77 13.57 0.08
C SER A 2 15.40 12.95 -1.27
N LEU A 3 16.40 12.58 -2.07
CA LEU A 3 16.20 11.82 -3.30
C LEU A 3 15.84 10.38 -2.90
N HIS A 4 14.55 10.05 -2.93
CA HIS A 4 14.11 8.67 -2.85
C HIS A 4 14.42 7.99 -4.18
N VAL A 5 15.54 7.28 -4.23
CA VAL A 5 15.86 6.36 -5.33
C VAL A 5 14.97 5.14 -5.14
N ILE A 6 14.07 4.92 -6.09
CA ILE A 6 13.15 3.79 -6.08
C ILE A 6 13.75 2.71 -6.99
N SER A 7 13.93 1.54 -6.42
CA SER A 7 14.44 0.35 -7.08
C SER A 7 13.26 -0.48 -7.57
N LEU A 8 12.83 -0.26 -8.82
CA LEU A 8 11.88 -1.18 -9.46
C LEU A 8 12.64 -2.42 -9.93
N ARG A 9 12.20 -3.60 -9.50
CA ARG A 9 12.76 -4.90 -9.91
C ARG A 9 11.95 -5.43 -11.09
N ASP A 10 12.54 -5.37 -12.27
CA ASP A 10 12.00 -5.96 -13.52
C ASP A 10 12.17 -7.49 -13.54
N SER A 11 11.45 -8.21 -14.41
CA SER A 11 11.44 -9.69 -14.56
C SER A 11 12.83 -10.28 -14.77
N ASP A 12 13.76 -9.46 -15.26
CA ASP A 12 15.16 -9.82 -15.50
C ASP A 12 16.10 -9.48 -14.33
N ASN A 13 15.58 -9.19 -13.12
CA ASN A 13 16.34 -8.71 -11.96
C ASN A 13 17.08 -7.38 -12.20
N PHE A 14 16.65 -6.59 -13.19
CA PHE A 14 17.23 -5.29 -13.45
C PHE A 14 16.64 -4.24 -12.51
N PHE A 15 17.50 -3.51 -11.79
CA PHE A 15 17.09 -2.37 -10.97
C PHE A 15 16.99 -1.13 -11.86
N ARG A 16 15.78 -0.72 -12.25
CA ARG A 16 15.59 0.59 -12.87
C ARG A 16 15.52 1.63 -11.76
N SER A 17 16.62 2.34 -11.55
CA SER A 17 16.67 3.51 -10.67
C SER A 17 15.95 4.67 -11.37
N ALA A 18 14.69 4.90 -11.02
CA ALA A 18 13.94 6.07 -11.48
C ALA A 18 13.82 7.08 -10.34
N SER A 19 14.00 8.36 -10.66
CA SER A 19 13.67 9.42 -9.70
C SER A 19 12.15 9.46 -9.47
N SER A 20 11.71 9.89 -8.28
CA SER A 20 10.30 10.12 -7.95
C SER A 20 9.56 10.93 -9.03
N ASP A 21 10.24 11.91 -9.63
CA ASP A 21 9.71 12.76 -10.71
C ASP A 21 9.52 12.01 -12.03
N THR A 22 10.35 10.97 -12.30
CA THR A 22 10.17 10.10 -13.46
C THR A 22 9.05 9.08 -13.22
N LEU A 23 8.86 8.63 -11.98
CA LEU A 23 7.80 7.68 -11.59
C LEU A 23 6.41 8.31 -11.54
N SER A 24 6.29 9.58 -11.15
CA SER A 24 5.02 10.28 -11.26
C SER A 24 4.58 10.46 -12.72
N THR A 25 5.52 10.43 -13.68
CA THR A 25 5.25 10.39 -15.13
C THR A 25 5.15 8.97 -15.72
N LEU A 26 5.46 7.90 -14.96
CA LEU A 26 5.50 6.51 -15.46
C LEU A 26 4.12 5.88 -15.70
N GLY A 27 3.04 6.63 -15.48
CA GLY A 27 1.69 6.22 -15.86
C GLY A 27 1.01 5.28 -14.84
N ARG A 28 0.18 4.38 -15.36
CA ARG A 28 -0.68 3.49 -14.56
C ARG A 28 0.07 2.27 -14.06
N VAL A 29 -0.33 1.78 -12.90
CA VAL A 29 0.07 0.50 -12.32
C VAL A 29 -1.18 -0.34 -12.05
N VAL A 30 -1.09 -1.64 -12.33
CA VAL A 30 -2.13 -2.61 -11.99
C VAL A 30 -1.65 -3.44 -10.82
N ILE A 31 -2.35 -3.38 -9.70
CA ILE A 31 -2.04 -4.18 -8.51
C ILE A 31 -2.96 -5.38 -8.51
N ILE A 32 -2.36 -6.58 -8.53
CA ILE A 32 -3.04 -7.85 -8.63
C ILE A 32 -2.84 -8.59 -7.30
N PHE A 33 -3.90 -8.71 -6.52
CA PHE A 33 -3.94 -9.60 -5.37
C PHE A 33 -4.30 -11.00 -5.85
N HIS A 34 -3.47 -11.99 -5.51
CA HIS A 34 -3.74 -13.40 -5.77
C HIS A 34 -3.88 -14.15 -4.44
N HIS A 35 -5.04 -14.79 -4.23
CA HIS A 35 -5.30 -15.57 -3.04
C HIS A 35 -6.28 -16.70 -3.34
N ASN A 36 -5.94 -17.93 -2.93
CA ASN A 36 -6.77 -19.13 -3.10
C ASN A 36 -7.27 -19.36 -4.55
N GLY A 37 -6.45 -19.02 -5.56
CA GLY A 37 -6.81 -19.15 -6.97
C GLY A 37 -7.69 -18.04 -7.52
N GLU A 38 -8.03 -17.04 -6.70
CA GLU A 38 -8.78 -15.85 -7.13
C GLU A 38 -7.84 -14.65 -7.31
N HIS A 39 -8.22 -13.77 -8.24
CA HIS A 39 -7.52 -12.53 -8.54
C HIS A 39 -8.41 -11.32 -8.26
N THR A 40 -7.90 -10.34 -7.50
CA THR A 40 -8.52 -9.02 -7.34
C THR A 40 -7.58 -7.95 -7.90
N LEU A 41 -8.10 -7.09 -8.78
CA LEU A 41 -7.31 -6.11 -9.50
C LEU A 41 -7.67 -4.69 -9.06
N TYR A 42 -6.64 -3.86 -8.87
CA TYR A 42 -6.77 -2.42 -8.64
C TYR A 42 -5.94 -1.67 -9.67
N ASN A 43 -6.57 -0.71 -10.36
CA ASN A 43 -5.87 0.17 -11.29
C ASN A 43 -5.66 1.51 -10.60
N THR A 44 -4.41 1.98 -10.56
CA THR A 44 -4.07 3.29 -10.01
C THR A 44 -2.83 3.85 -10.72
N ASP A 45 -2.26 4.92 -10.20
CA ASP A 45 -1.07 5.57 -10.74
C ASP A 45 0.13 5.36 -9.82
N TRP A 46 1.33 5.28 -10.40
CA TRP A 46 2.59 5.24 -9.63
C TRP A 46 2.69 6.39 -8.64
N GLY A 47 2.23 7.58 -9.04
CA GLY A 47 2.15 8.75 -8.16
C GLY A 47 1.33 8.51 -6.89
N THR A 48 0.23 7.76 -6.98
CA THR A 48 -0.64 7.44 -5.85
C THR A 48 0.06 6.55 -4.83
N ILE A 49 0.68 5.46 -5.28
CA ILE A 49 1.34 4.50 -4.38
C ILE A 49 2.61 5.03 -3.72
N MET A 50 3.20 6.10 -4.27
CA MET A 50 4.36 6.80 -3.71
C MET A 50 4.02 7.93 -2.73
N LYS A 51 2.74 8.28 -2.54
CA LYS A 51 2.33 9.37 -1.63
C LYS A 51 2.64 9.11 -0.16
N ASP A 52 2.75 7.84 0.22
CA ASP A 52 3.21 7.42 1.53
C ASP A 52 4.46 6.57 1.37
N THR A 53 5.38 6.67 2.32
CA THR A 53 6.52 5.75 2.36
C THR A 53 5.96 4.37 2.64
N SER A 54 6.05 3.48 1.66
CA SER A 54 5.44 2.14 1.72
C SER A 54 6.39 1.08 1.18
N SER A 55 6.22 -0.14 1.66
CA SER A 55 6.88 -1.33 1.11
C SER A 55 6.26 -1.77 -0.23
N LEU A 56 5.18 -1.13 -0.70
CA LEU A 56 4.58 -1.42 -2.02
C LEU A 56 5.61 -1.30 -3.14
N MET A 57 6.55 -0.36 -3.02
CA MET A 57 7.62 -0.18 -4.01
C MET A 57 8.66 -1.30 -4.03
N THR A 58 8.61 -2.24 -3.08
CA THR A 58 9.52 -3.39 -3.01
C THR A 58 8.97 -4.62 -3.73
N PHE A 59 7.68 -4.61 -4.09
CA PHE A 59 7.07 -5.70 -4.84
C PHE A 59 7.58 -5.70 -6.27
N HIS A 60 7.62 -6.91 -6.84
CA HIS A 60 8.00 -7.10 -8.22
C HIS A 60 6.97 -6.50 -9.16
N VAL A 61 7.46 -5.88 -10.23
CA VAL A 61 6.65 -5.23 -11.25
C VAL A 61 7.14 -5.73 -12.59
N ASP A 62 6.22 -6.26 -13.39
CA ASP A 62 6.57 -6.74 -14.72
C ASP A 62 6.65 -5.61 -15.77
N GLU A 63 7.04 -5.98 -16.99
CA GLU A 63 7.15 -5.10 -18.15
C GLU A 63 5.84 -4.36 -18.53
N HIS A 64 4.69 -4.82 -18.02
CA HIS A 64 3.37 -4.22 -18.24
C HIS A 64 2.90 -3.36 -17.06
N SER A 65 3.78 -3.03 -16.12
CA SER A 65 3.44 -2.29 -14.89
C SER A 65 2.39 -3.02 -14.03
N ARG A 66 2.48 -4.35 -13.96
CA ARG A 66 1.63 -5.17 -13.10
C ARG A 66 2.42 -5.61 -11.86
N MET A 67 1.88 -5.32 -10.69
CA MET A 67 2.43 -5.69 -9.39
C MET A 67 1.62 -6.85 -8.81
N LEU A 68 2.28 -7.98 -8.52
CA LEU A 68 1.63 -9.16 -7.94
C LEU A 68 1.83 -9.21 -6.42
N ILE A 69 0.74 -9.40 -5.69
CA ILE A 69 0.72 -9.53 -4.23
C ILE A 69 0.00 -10.83 -3.85
N GLU A 70 0.73 -11.77 -3.25
CA GLU A 70 0.19 -13.08 -2.84
C GLU A 70 -0.49 -13.02 -1.46
N ARG A 71 -1.59 -12.26 -1.37
CA ARG A 71 -2.39 -12.08 -0.15
C ARG A 71 -3.85 -11.79 -0.53
N PRO A 72 -4.84 -12.05 0.34
CA PRO A 72 -6.17 -11.47 0.15
C PRO A 72 -6.11 -9.94 0.16
N PRO A 73 -6.94 -9.24 -0.63
CA PRO A 73 -6.93 -7.78 -0.71
C PRO A 73 -7.37 -7.08 0.58
N ARG A 74 -8.19 -7.73 1.43
CA ARG A 74 -8.58 -7.25 2.77
C ARG A 74 -8.91 -5.75 2.79
N SER A 75 -8.12 -4.93 3.50
CA SER A 75 -8.36 -3.49 3.67
C SER A 75 -7.71 -2.62 2.58
N PHE A 76 -7.11 -3.24 1.56
CA PHE A 76 -6.44 -2.53 0.48
C PHE A 76 -7.31 -1.48 -0.23
N PRO A 77 -8.62 -1.69 -0.49
CA PRO A 77 -9.48 -0.62 -1.03
C PRO A 77 -9.48 0.66 -0.19
N LEU A 78 -9.47 0.54 1.14
CA LEU A 78 -9.44 1.67 2.05
C LEU A 78 -8.08 2.37 2.03
N ILE A 79 -6.99 1.57 2.00
CA ILE A 79 -5.63 2.09 1.88
C ILE A 79 -5.47 2.84 0.56
N LEU A 80 -5.94 2.26 -0.55
CA LEU A 80 -5.88 2.88 -1.86
C LEU A 80 -6.70 4.17 -1.91
N SER A 81 -7.93 4.17 -1.39
CA SER A 81 -8.75 5.37 -1.29
C SER A 81 -8.08 6.47 -0.46
N TYR A 82 -7.39 6.11 0.63
CA TYR A 82 -6.60 7.06 1.41
C TYR A 82 -5.42 7.63 0.60
N LEU A 83 -4.70 6.80 -0.15
CA LEU A 83 -3.61 7.28 -1.01
C LEU A 83 -4.15 8.20 -2.11
N GLU A 84 -5.32 7.94 -2.67
CA GLU A 84 -5.92 8.76 -3.71
C GLU A 84 -6.39 10.11 -3.17
N THR A 85 -7.14 10.10 -2.07
CA THR A 85 -7.89 11.27 -1.57
C THR A 85 -7.22 11.99 -0.40
N GLY A 86 -6.28 11.35 0.29
CA GLY A 86 -5.75 11.82 1.57
C GLY A 86 -6.70 11.65 2.76
N HIS A 87 -7.88 11.07 2.54
CA HIS A 87 -8.93 10.90 3.55
C HIS A 87 -9.21 9.42 3.80
N LEU A 88 -9.41 9.08 5.08
CA LEU A 88 -9.78 7.74 5.51
C LEU A 88 -10.94 7.85 6.50
N ASP A 89 -12.10 7.35 6.08
CA ASP A 89 -13.27 7.17 6.94
C ASP A 89 -13.22 5.78 7.59
N THR A 90 -13.12 5.78 8.91
CA THR A 90 -13.04 4.57 9.75
C THR A 90 -14.26 4.43 10.67
N THR A 91 -15.23 5.33 10.58
CA THR A 91 -16.36 5.43 11.51
C THR A 91 -17.29 4.21 11.44
N ALA A 92 -17.46 3.64 10.25
CA ALA A 92 -18.28 2.47 10.01
C ALA A 92 -17.53 1.14 10.22
N LEU A 93 -16.24 1.15 10.57
CA LEU A 93 -15.46 -0.07 10.72
C LEU A 93 -15.72 -0.74 12.08
N THR A 94 -16.03 -2.03 12.03
CA THR A 94 -16.01 -2.89 13.21
C THR A 94 -14.60 -3.01 13.78
N GLU A 95 -14.47 -3.36 15.07
CA GLU A 95 -13.16 -3.59 15.70
C GLU A 95 -12.33 -4.62 14.92
N GLN A 96 -12.95 -5.67 14.39
CA GLN A 96 -12.25 -6.65 13.56
C GLN A 96 -11.70 -6.05 12.27
N GLN A 97 -12.48 -5.22 11.57
CA GLN A 97 -12.00 -4.54 10.36
C GLN A 97 -10.88 -3.55 10.66
N LYS A 98 -10.92 -2.87 11.82
CA LYS A 98 -9.83 -2.01 12.27
C LYS A 98 -8.54 -2.79 12.56
N MET A 99 -8.65 -3.98 13.16
CA MET A 99 -7.49 -4.87 13.35
C MET A 99 -6.88 -5.27 12.00
N ILE A 100 -7.72 -5.72 11.06
CA ILE A 100 -7.26 -6.11 9.70
C ILE A 100 -6.61 -4.92 8.99
N LEU A 101 -7.17 -3.72 9.10
CA LEU A 101 -6.59 -2.50 8.53
C LEU A 101 -5.21 -2.22 9.13
N MET A 102 -5.05 -2.31 10.45
CA MET A 102 -3.74 -2.11 11.10
C MET A 102 -2.71 -3.15 10.63
N GLU A 103 -3.09 -4.43 10.55
CA GLU A 103 -2.21 -5.49 10.02
C GLU A 103 -1.76 -5.21 8.58
N ASP A 104 -2.68 -4.76 7.72
CA ASP A 104 -2.36 -4.45 6.32
C ASP A 104 -1.49 -3.19 6.22
N VAL A 105 -1.76 -2.17 7.02
CA VAL A 105 -0.96 -0.93 7.09
C VAL A 105 0.47 -1.21 7.53
N GLU A 106 0.65 -2.06 8.54
CA GLU A 106 1.97 -2.51 8.99
C GLU A 106 2.67 -3.35 7.91
N PHE A 107 1.97 -4.30 7.30
CA PHE A 107 2.51 -5.12 6.22
C PHE A 107 3.01 -4.30 5.03
N PHE A 108 2.23 -3.30 4.60
CA PHE A 108 2.61 -2.38 3.54
C PHE A 108 3.58 -1.28 4.00
N GLY A 109 4.01 -1.30 5.27
CA GLY A 109 4.97 -0.35 5.83
C GLY A 109 4.52 1.10 5.72
N MET A 110 3.22 1.37 5.75
CA MET A 110 2.58 2.66 5.48
C MET A 110 2.71 3.59 6.70
N ARG A 111 3.91 4.12 6.94
CA ARG A 111 4.26 4.80 8.21
C ARG A 111 3.38 6.01 8.54
N ARG A 112 3.02 6.83 7.54
CA ARG A 112 2.19 8.02 7.81
C ARG A 112 0.76 7.61 8.14
N LEU A 113 0.21 6.64 7.42
CA LEU A 113 -1.10 6.07 7.72
C LEU A 113 -1.13 5.37 9.08
N GLU A 114 -0.11 4.58 9.41
CA GLU A 114 0.04 3.91 10.72
C GLU A 114 0.05 4.92 11.88
N LYS A 115 0.82 6.00 11.73
CA LYS A 115 0.86 7.08 12.72
C LYS A 115 -0.52 7.74 12.87
N MET A 116 -1.16 8.08 11.75
CA MET A 116 -2.51 8.69 11.77
C MET A 116 -3.53 7.80 12.46
N LEU A 117 -3.51 6.48 12.20
CA LEU A 117 -4.41 5.52 12.85
C LEU A 117 -4.12 5.40 14.34
N SER A 118 -2.85 5.36 14.73
CA SER A 118 -2.42 5.27 16.13
C SER A 118 -2.85 6.46 17.00
N GLU A 119 -3.06 7.63 16.40
CA GLU A 119 -3.49 8.86 17.09
C GLU A 119 -5.03 8.94 17.24
N ARG A 120 -5.79 8.06 16.57
CA ARG A 120 -7.26 8.00 16.68
C ARG A 120 -7.68 7.16 17.89
N SER A 121 -8.53 7.71 18.74
CA SER A 121 -9.00 7.05 19.98
C SER A 121 -9.67 5.70 19.73
N GLU A 122 -10.32 5.54 18.59
CA GLU A 122 -11.02 4.33 18.18
C GLU A 122 -10.09 3.17 17.75
N PHE A 123 -8.77 3.37 17.74
CA PHE A 123 -7.76 2.34 17.46
C PHE A 123 -6.92 1.96 18.70
N TYR A 124 -7.16 2.57 19.87
CA TYR A 124 -6.40 2.26 21.09
C TYR A 124 -6.57 0.80 21.56
N SER A 125 -7.80 0.27 21.52
CA SER A 125 -8.12 -1.14 21.85
C SER A 125 -7.40 -2.12 20.92
N VAL A 126 -7.34 -1.78 19.63
CA VAL A 126 -6.68 -2.58 18.58
C VAL A 126 -5.18 -2.64 18.82
N LYS A 127 -4.54 -1.49 19.06
CA LYS A 127 -3.10 -1.42 19.31
C LYS A 127 -2.67 -2.21 20.55
N ALA A 128 -3.45 -2.12 21.62
CA ALA A 128 -3.17 -2.85 22.86
C ALA A 128 -3.17 -4.38 22.65
N ARG A 129 -3.98 -4.88 21.71
CA ARG A 129 -4.05 -6.31 21.38
C ARG A 129 -2.94 -6.78 20.45
N LEU A 130 -2.50 -5.93 19.51
CA LEU A 130 -1.39 -6.26 18.60
C LEU A 130 -0.02 -6.22 19.29
N SER A 131 0.08 -5.64 20.49
CA SER A 131 1.34 -5.51 21.26
C SER A 131 1.55 -6.65 22.28
N GLN A 132 0.69 -7.67 22.30
CA GLN A 132 0.76 -8.83 23.20
C GLN A 132 1.36 -10.04 22.48
#